data_AF-A0A2N1FB90-F1
#
_entry.id   AF-A0A2N1FB90-F1
#
_cell.length_a   1.000
_cell.length_b   1.000
_cell.length_c   1.000
_cell.angle_alpha   90.00
_cell.angle_beta   90.00
_cell.angle_gamma   90.00
#
_symmetry.space_group_name_H-M   'P 1'
#
loop_
_entity.id
_entity.type
_entity.pdbx_description
1 polymer ?
#
loop_
_entity_poly.entity_id
_entity_poly.type
_entity_poly.pdbx_seq_one_letter_code
_entity_poly.pdbx_strand_id
1 'polypeptide(L)'
;MGNSINNYVFKALDSYHYDLEETMESLNYALSYDDKNTMALTLMGRVYAERLYKYTEAIGYYKEVLAININAFEVYTHYINVLLWNEDVKEADTFIDFALTVKGSDKALLYLKKAALNEQLKKYKIALSFIKLAKENAFNSEFIQTIKEQKERVKEKMPKKKKSKRTKTGKKAKKK
;
A
#
# COMPACT_ATOMS: atom_id res chain seq x y z
N MET A 1 7.46 -27.70 23.75
CA MET A 1 8.16 -26.39 23.80
C MET A 1 7.70 -25.50 22.65
N GLY A 2 6.39 -25.25 22.52
CA GLY A 2 5.80 -24.46 21.41
C GLY A 2 5.31 -23.06 21.79
N ASN A 3 5.49 -22.66 23.05
CA ASN A 3 4.99 -21.37 23.56
C ASN A 3 6.02 -20.23 23.54
N SER A 4 7.30 -20.50 23.30
CA SER A 4 8.36 -19.49 23.47
C SER A 4 8.52 -18.56 22.25
N ILE A 5 8.37 -19.08 21.03
CA ILE A 5 8.62 -18.34 19.78
C ILE A 5 7.57 -17.24 19.60
N ASN A 6 6.29 -17.59 19.81
CA ASN A 6 5.19 -16.63 19.69
C ASN A 6 5.30 -15.49 20.72
N ASN A 7 5.86 -15.75 21.90
CA ASN A 7 5.97 -14.73 22.95
C ASN A 7 6.88 -13.55 22.55
N TYR A 8 8.01 -13.81 21.88
CA TYR A 8 8.91 -12.73 21.46
C TYR A 8 8.35 -11.94 20.27
N VAL A 9 7.65 -12.61 19.35
CA VAL A 9 6.96 -11.93 18.25
C VAL A 9 5.86 -11.01 18.78
N PHE A 10 5.05 -11.47 19.75
CA PHE A 10 4.02 -10.62 20.38
C PHE A 10 4.65 -9.46 21.15
N LYS A 11 5.71 -9.72 21.92
CA LYS A 11 6.44 -8.67 22.63
C LYS A 11 6.98 -7.59 21.69
N ALA A 12 7.53 -8.00 20.54
CA ALA A 12 8.00 -7.08 19.51
C ALA A 12 6.84 -6.27 18.89
N LEU A 13 5.69 -6.90 18.64
CA LEU A 13 4.50 -6.23 18.10
C LEU A 13 3.94 -5.19 19.08
N ASP A 14 3.86 -5.53 20.36
CA ASP A 14 3.35 -4.63 21.40
C ASP A 14 4.26 -3.40 21.56
N SER A 15 5.57 -3.63 21.66
CA SER A 15 6.58 -2.55 21.82
C SER A 15 6.81 -1.71 20.57
N TYR A 16 6.47 -2.22 19.36
CA TYR A 16 6.76 -1.57 18.06
C TYR A 16 6.40 -0.09 17.99
N HIS A 17 5.33 0.32 18.66
CA HIS A 17 4.82 1.68 18.55
C HIS A 17 5.57 2.69 19.43
N TYR A 18 6.13 2.27 20.57
CA TYR A 18 6.64 3.16 21.61
C TYR A 18 8.07 2.84 22.10
N ASP A 19 8.58 1.62 21.89
CA ASP A 19 9.93 1.23 22.30
C ASP A 19 10.63 0.44 21.18
N LEU A 20 11.48 1.15 20.42
CA LEU A 20 12.21 0.57 19.31
C LEU A 20 13.34 -0.38 19.76
N GLU A 21 13.95 -0.12 20.91
CA GLU A 21 15.05 -0.95 21.43
C GLU A 21 14.51 -2.32 21.86
N GLU A 22 13.43 -2.33 22.64
CA GLU A 22 12.76 -3.56 23.06
C GLU A 22 12.19 -4.33 21.86
N THR A 23 11.68 -3.61 20.85
CA THR A 23 11.23 -4.22 19.59
C THR A 23 12.37 -4.97 18.92
N MET A 24 13.52 -4.33 18.74
CA MET A 24 14.68 -4.91 18.06
C MET A 24 15.26 -6.09 18.84
N GLU A 25 15.38 -5.98 20.16
CA GLU A 25 15.82 -7.08 21.01
C GLU A 25 14.89 -8.28 20.89
N SER A 26 13.58 -8.06 21.01
CA SER A 26 12.56 -9.12 20.91
C SER A 26 12.55 -9.78 19.53
N LEU A 27 12.72 -9.00 18.46
CA LEU A 27 12.85 -9.51 17.10
C LEU A 27 14.09 -10.37 16.92
N ASN A 28 15.24 -9.93 17.42
CA ASN A 28 16.48 -10.70 17.36
C ASN A 28 16.34 -12.03 18.10
N TYR A 29 15.72 -12.04 19.28
CA TYR A 29 15.41 -13.28 19.96
C TYR A 29 14.46 -14.16 19.13
N ALA A 30 13.35 -13.63 18.63
CA ALA A 30 12.41 -14.40 17.81
C ALA A 30 13.09 -15.08 16.61
N LEU A 31 13.90 -14.32 15.86
CA LEU A 31 14.61 -14.81 14.68
C LEU A 31 15.78 -15.75 15.01
N SER A 32 16.35 -15.65 16.22
CA SER A 32 17.36 -16.62 16.68
C SER A 32 16.78 -18.01 16.94
N TYR A 33 15.49 -18.09 17.29
CA TYR A 33 14.78 -19.36 17.48
C TYR A 33 14.16 -19.89 16.18
N ASP A 34 13.66 -18.99 15.33
CA ASP A 34 13.08 -19.31 14.03
C ASP A 34 13.41 -18.19 13.03
N ASP A 35 14.46 -18.39 12.26
CA ASP A 35 14.95 -17.45 11.24
C ASP A 35 13.98 -17.25 10.08
N LYS A 36 12.98 -18.14 9.95
CA LYS A 36 11.96 -18.11 8.88
C LYS A 36 10.60 -17.63 9.36
N ASN A 37 10.51 -17.07 10.58
CA ASN A 37 9.26 -16.55 11.09
C ASN A 37 8.80 -15.33 10.27
N THR A 38 7.76 -15.52 9.44
CA THR A 38 7.30 -14.48 8.50
C THR A 38 6.79 -13.23 9.20
N MET A 39 6.18 -13.36 10.39
CA MET A 39 5.73 -12.22 11.17
C MET A 39 6.91 -11.40 11.72
N ALA A 40 7.92 -12.07 12.27
CA ALA A 40 9.11 -11.40 12.79
C ALA A 40 9.89 -10.69 11.67
N LEU A 41 10.12 -11.38 10.54
CA LEU A 41 10.78 -10.79 9.37
C LEU A 41 9.97 -9.62 8.78
N THR A 42 8.64 -9.74 8.72
CA THR A 42 7.77 -8.63 8.28
C THR A 42 7.92 -7.43 9.22
N LEU A 43 7.88 -7.65 10.54
CA LEU A 43 8.03 -6.56 11.50
C LEU A 43 9.44 -5.96 11.46
N MET A 44 10.48 -6.76 11.24
CA MET A 44 11.84 -6.28 11.00
C MET A 44 11.88 -5.36 9.76
N GLY A 45 11.33 -5.81 8.63
CA GLY A 45 11.19 -4.98 7.43
C GLY A 45 10.45 -3.67 7.69
N ARG A 46 9.42 -3.68 8.54
CA ARG A 46 8.69 -2.47 8.94
C ARG A 46 9.53 -1.53 9.78
N VAL A 47 10.33 -2.03 10.73
CA VAL A 47 11.30 -1.20 11.46
C VAL A 47 12.24 -0.49 10.50
N TYR A 48 12.83 -1.22 9.55
CA TYR A 48 13.75 -0.64 8.57
C TYR A 48 13.05 0.41 7.69
N ALA A 49 11.83 0.14 7.20
CA ALA A 49 11.11 1.06 6.33
C ALA A 49 10.53 2.28 7.07
N GLU A 50 9.81 2.06 8.17
CA GLU A 50 8.96 3.05 8.83
C GLU A 50 9.69 3.83 9.93
N ARG A 51 10.73 3.25 10.56
CA ARG A 51 11.48 3.89 11.65
C ARG A 51 12.86 4.37 11.23
N LEU A 52 13.54 3.59 10.39
CA LEU A 52 14.92 3.88 9.98
C LEU A 52 15.04 4.47 8.56
N TYR A 53 13.94 4.50 7.79
CA TYR A 53 13.90 4.98 6.40
C TYR A 53 14.92 4.27 5.48
N LYS A 54 15.23 3.02 5.81
CA LYS A 54 16.13 2.11 5.09
C LYS A 54 15.33 1.19 4.18
N TYR A 55 14.89 1.75 3.06
CA TYR A 55 13.93 1.09 2.17
C TYR A 55 14.51 -0.15 1.47
N THR A 56 15.78 -0.11 1.04
CA THR A 56 16.44 -1.23 0.36
C THR A 56 16.54 -2.45 1.28
N GLU A 57 16.95 -2.24 2.53
CA GLU A 57 17.02 -3.31 3.53
C GLU A 57 15.62 -3.87 3.84
N ALA A 58 14.62 -3.01 4.02
CA ALA A 58 13.24 -3.44 4.22
C ALA A 58 12.69 -4.29 3.06
N ILE A 59 12.97 -3.88 1.82
CA ILE A 59 12.63 -4.64 0.61
C ILE A 59 13.26 -6.03 0.66
N GLY A 60 14.51 -6.14 1.13
CA GLY A 60 15.20 -7.42 1.34
C GLY A 60 14.42 -8.35 2.26
N TYR A 61 14.05 -7.88 3.45
CA TYR A 61 13.26 -8.65 4.42
C TYR A 61 11.89 -9.06 3.86
N TYR A 62 11.20 -8.17 3.15
CA TYR A 62 9.90 -8.51 2.57
C TYR A 62 9.99 -9.54 1.44
N LYS A 63 11.06 -9.49 0.62
CA LYS A 63 11.34 -10.52 -0.39
C LYS A 63 11.63 -11.87 0.26
N GLU A 64 12.36 -11.89 1.38
CA GLU A 64 12.62 -13.09 2.15
C GLU A 64 11.32 -13.72 2.68
N VAL A 65 10.41 -12.92 3.25
CA VAL A 65 9.09 -13.39 3.69
C VAL A 65 8.31 -14.03 2.54
N LEU A 66 8.27 -13.39 1.38
CA LEU A 66 7.56 -13.90 0.20
C LEU A 66 8.21 -15.17 -0.38
N ALA A 67 9.53 -15.32 -0.23
CA ALA A 67 10.24 -16.54 -0.63
C ALA A 67 9.95 -17.72 0.32
N ILE A 68 9.78 -17.45 1.62
CA ILE A 68 9.39 -18.44 2.62
C ILE A 68 7.92 -18.87 2.43
N ASN A 69 7.02 -17.90 2.30
CA ASN A 69 5.60 -18.14 2.12
C ASN A 69 5.00 -17.05 1.24
N ILE A 70 4.70 -17.42 -0.01
CA ILE A 70 4.07 -16.50 -0.96
C ILE A 70 2.69 -16.02 -0.50
N ASN A 71 2.00 -16.78 0.36
CA ASN A 71 0.68 -16.42 0.91
C ASN A 71 0.77 -15.72 2.29
N ALA A 72 1.93 -15.18 2.67
CA ALA A 72 2.10 -14.34 3.85
C ALA A 72 1.44 -12.96 3.63
N PHE A 73 0.11 -12.89 3.74
CA PHE A 73 -0.65 -11.67 3.43
C PHE A 73 -0.29 -10.48 4.32
N GLU A 74 0.25 -10.73 5.52
CA GLU A 74 0.76 -9.71 6.43
C GLU A 74 1.82 -8.82 5.77
N VAL A 75 2.63 -9.33 4.84
CA VAL A 75 3.73 -8.55 4.22
C VAL A 75 3.27 -7.70 3.04
N TYR A 76 2.19 -8.09 2.36
CA TYR A 76 1.83 -7.56 1.03
C TYR A 76 1.72 -6.05 1.02
N THR A 77 0.98 -5.49 1.99
CA THR A 77 0.73 -4.05 2.07
C THR A 77 2.01 -3.27 2.39
N HIS A 78 2.85 -3.80 3.27
CA HIS A 78 4.10 -3.16 3.68
C HIS A 78 5.13 -3.19 2.55
N TYR A 79 5.21 -4.31 1.81
CA TYR A 79 6.06 -4.43 0.64
C TYR A 79 5.65 -3.45 -0.46
N ILE A 80 4.35 -3.37 -0.78
CA ILE A 80 3.86 -2.40 -1.77
C ILE A 80 4.17 -0.96 -1.33
N ASN A 81 3.95 -0.63 -0.04
CA ASN A 81 4.23 0.71 0.47
C ASN A 81 5.71 1.07 0.33
N VAL A 82 6.62 0.20 0.72
CA VAL A 82 8.06 0.51 0.65
C VAL A 82 8.53 0.67 -0.79
N LEU A 83 8.01 -0.14 -1.73
CA LEU A 83 8.31 0.04 -3.15
C LEU A 83 7.82 1.39 -3.66
N LEU A 84 6.63 1.86 -3.24
CA LEU A 84 6.13 3.18 -3.62
C LEU A 84 6.93 4.32 -2.98
N TRP A 85 7.34 4.18 -1.72
CA TRP A 85 8.19 5.15 -1.01
C TRP A 85 9.59 5.24 -1.61
N ASN A 86 10.15 4.10 -2.05
CA ASN A 86 11.42 4.02 -2.75
C ASN A 86 11.34 4.36 -4.24
N GLU A 87 10.15 4.73 -4.73
CA GLU A 87 9.86 5.03 -6.15
C GLU A 87 10.10 3.87 -7.13
N ASP A 88 10.13 2.62 -6.65
CA ASP A 88 10.23 1.38 -7.45
C ASP A 88 8.90 1.00 -8.11
N VAL A 89 8.34 1.94 -8.89
CA VAL A 89 6.97 1.89 -9.39
C VAL A 89 6.70 0.66 -10.27
N LYS A 90 7.68 0.20 -11.05
CA LYS A 90 7.52 -0.97 -11.93
C LYS A 90 7.35 -2.27 -11.13
N GLU A 91 8.15 -2.42 -10.09
CA GLU A 91 8.10 -3.60 -9.21
C GLU A 91 6.79 -3.58 -8.40
N ALA A 92 6.39 -2.41 -7.89
CA ALA A 92 5.11 -2.25 -7.22
C ALA A 92 3.93 -2.65 -8.12
N ASP A 93 3.89 -2.18 -9.37
CA ASP A 93 2.79 -2.48 -10.29
C ASP A 93 2.71 -3.99 -10.59
N THR A 94 3.87 -4.60 -10.86
CA THR A 94 3.99 -6.04 -11.15
C THR A 94 3.55 -6.88 -9.96
N PHE A 95 3.98 -6.53 -8.75
CA PHE A 95 3.61 -7.25 -7.54
C PHE A 95 2.12 -7.09 -7.22
N ILE A 96 1.54 -5.90 -7.40
CA ILE A 96 0.10 -5.69 -7.19
C ILE A 96 -0.71 -6.55 -8.17
N ASP A 97 -0.31 -6.63 -9.44
CA ASP A 97 -0.98 -7.48 -10.42
C ASP A 97 -0.92 -8.96 -10.04
N PHE A 98 0.25 -9.43 -9.61
CA PHE A 98 0.39 -10.78 -9.05
C PHE A 98 -0.54 -10.99 -7.84
N ALA A 99 -0.49 -10.12 -6.84
CA ALA A 99 -1.27 -10.24 -5.61
C ALA A 99 -2.80 -10.24 -5.90
N LEU A 100 -3.25 -9.49 -6.91
CA LEU A 100 -4.64 -9.50 -7.37
C LEU A 100 -5.09 -10.86 -7.95
N THR A 101 -4.17 -11.77 -8.29
CA THR A 101 -4.51 -13.15 -8.70
C THR A 101 -4.59 -14.13 -7.53
N VAL A 102 -3.97 -13.83 -6.39
CA VAL A 102 -3.86 -14.76 -5.25
C VAL A 102 -5.18 -14.91 -4.51
N LYS A 103 -5.65 -16.15 -4.28
CA LYS A 103 -6.87 -16.41 -3.50
C LYS A 103 -6.64 -16.04 -2.03
N GLY A 104 -7.55 -15.26 -1.45
CA GLY A 104 -7.48 -14.85 -0.02
C GLY A 104 -6.83 -13.49 0.22
N SER A 105 -6.13 -12.91 -0.77
CA SER A 105 -5.60 -11.54 -0.65
C SER A 105 -6.73 -10.51 -0.57
N ASP A 106 -6.54 -9.42 0.17
CA ASP A 106 -7.47 -8.31 0.22
C ASP A 106 -7.50 -7.52 -1.11
N LYS A 107 -8.49 -7.82 -1.95
CA LYS A 107 -8.64 -7.20 -3.28
C LYS A 107 -8.93 -5.70 -3.19
N ALA A 108 -9.70 -5.29 -2.18
CA ALA A 108 -10.07 -3.89 -2.01
C ALA A 108 -8.84 -3.05 -1.69
N LEU A 109 -8.00 -3.54 -0.77
CA LEU A 109 -6.74 -2.91 -0.41
C LEU A 109 -5.76 -2.87 -1.59
N LEU A 110 -5.61 -3.97 -2.32
CA LEU A 110 -4.72 -4.04 -3.50
C LEU A 110 -5.14 -3.05 -4.60
N TYR A 111 -6.44 -2.94 -4.89
CA TYR A 111 -6.92 -1.93 -5.84
C TYR A 111 -6.66 -0.50 -5.34
N LEU A 112 -6.81 -0.25 -4.03
CA LEU A 112 -6.49 1.07 -3.47
C LEU A 112 -4.98 1.38 -3.58
N LYS A 113 -4.10 0.40 -3.41
CA LYS A 113 -2.67 0.56 -3.67
C LYS A 113 -2.37 0.80 -5.14
N LYS A 114 -3.04 0.11 -6.07
CA LYS A 114 -2.91 0.37 -7.51
C LYS A 114 -3.38 1.76 -7.89
N ALA A 115 -4.40 2.28 -7.20
CA ALA A 115 -4.81 3.66 -7.33
C ALA A 115 -3.74 4.64 -6.85
N ALA A 116 -3.14 4.40 -5.67
CA ALA A 116 -2.07 5.24 -5.13
C ALA A 116 -0.83 5.27 -6.06
N LEU A 117 -0.45 4.13 -6.64
CA LEU A 117 0.59 4.04 -7.66
C LEU A 117 0.28 4.94 -8.86
N ASN A 118 -0.94 4.84 -9.40
CA ASN A 118 -1.35 5.66 -10.54
C ASN A 118 -1.50 7.15 -10.18
N GLU A 119 -1.82 7.48 -8.93
CA GLU A 119 -1.81 8.84 -8.40
C GLU A 119 -0.38 9.41 -8.37
N GLN A 120 0.62 8.64 -7.91
CA GLN A 120 2.05 9.02 -7.92
C GLN A 120 2.55 9.27 -9.35
N LEU A 121 2.11 8.45 -10.31
CA LEU A 121 2.38 8.65 -11.74
C LEU A 121 1.55 9.78 -12.39
N LYS A 122 0.75 10.53 -11.63
CA LYS A 122 -0.15 11.59 -12.10
C LYS A 122 -1.20 11.12 -13.13
N LYS A 123 -1.44 9.81 -13.19
CA LYS A 123 -2.47 9.15 -14.04
C LYS A 123 -3.82 9.15 -13.32
N TYR A 124 -4.31 10.34 -12.94
CA TYR A 124 -5.46 10.48 -12.03
C TYR A 124 -6.75 9.80 -12.50
N LYS A 125 -7.02 9.77 -13.81
CA LYS A 125 -8.20 9.05 -14.34
C LYS A 125 -8.13 7.54 -14.08
N ILE A 126 -6.94 6.97 -14.23
CA ILE A 126 -6.68 5.54 -13.97
C ILE A 126 -6.72 5.27 -12.46
N ALA A 127 -6.17 6.17 -11.65
CA ALA A 127 -6.30 6.09 -10.20
C ALA A 127 -7.78 6.05 -9.77
N LEU A 128 -8.62 6.92 -10.33
CA LEU A 128 -10.06 6.94 -10.03
C LEU A 128 -10.80 5.66 -10.46
N SER A 129 -10.40 5.00 -11.56
CA SER A 129 -10.99 3.71 -11.91
C SER A 129 -10.63 2.62 -10.92
N PHE A 130 -9.38 2.58 -10.44
CA PHE A 130 -8.98 1.63 -9.39
C PHE A 130 -9.63 1.92 -8.04
N ILE A 131 -9.85 3.19 -7.68
CA ILE A 131 -10.63 3.58 -6.49
C ILE A 131 -12.08 3.05 -6.57
N LYS A 132 -12.67 3.03 -7.77
CA LYS A 132 -14.00 2.44 -7.99
C LYS A 132 -13.98 0.94 -7.72
N LEU A 133 -13.00 0.22 -8.28
CA LEU A 133 -12.82 -1.21 -8.05
C LEU A 133 -12.54 -1.52 -6.57
N ALA A 134 -11.72 -0.72 -5.89
CA ALA A 134 -11.47 -0.85 -4.46
C ALA A 134 -12.78 -0.76 -3.66
N LYS A 135 -13.64 0.22 -3.98
CA LYS A 135 -14.95 0.37 -3.33
C LYS A 135 -15.88 -0.81 -3.57
N GLU A 136 -15.91 -1.35 -4.79
CA GLU A 136 -16.74 -2.51 -5.17
C GLU A 136 -16.33 -3.79 -4.43
N ASN A 137 -15.07 -3.89 -4.00
CA ASN A 137 -14.53 -5.04 -3.28
C ASN A 137 -14.44 -4.82 -1.76
N ALA A 138 -14.82 -3.63 -1.26
CA ALA A 138 -14.77 -3.30 0.16
C ALA A 138 -16.07 -3.65 0.88
N PHE A 139 -15.97 -4.36 2.00
CA PHE A 139 -17.14 -4.84 2.77
C PHE A 139 -17.24 -4.28 4.19
N ASN A 140 -16.33 -3.37 4.57
CA ASN A 140 -16.37 -2.72 5.89
C ASN A 140 -16.47 -1.19 5.74
N SER A 141 -17.26 -0.56 6.61
CA SER A 141 -17.62 0.86 6.52
C SER A 141 -16.43 1.80 6.72
N GLU A 142 -15.52 1.45 7.62
CA GLU A 142 -14.32 2.23 7.91
C GLU A 142 -13.44 2.36 6.67
N PHE A 143 -13.11 1.24 6.03
CA PHE A 143 -12.29 1.23 4.83
C PHE A 143 -12.99 1.93 3.65
N ILE A 144 -14.31 1.78 3.52
CA ILE A 144 -15.08 2.53 2.52
C ILE A 144 -14.95 4.04 2.73
N GLN A 145 -14.89 4.52 3.98
CA GLN A 145 -14.67 5.92 4.29
C GLN A 145 -13.26 6.37 3.85
N THR A 146 -12.22 5.58 4.14
CA THR A 146 -10.86 5.82 3.63
C THR A 146 -10.82 5.91 2.10
N ILE A 147 -11.52 5.01 1.40
CA ILE A 147 -11.59 5.03 -0.08
C ILE A 147 -12.24 6.33 -0.60
N LYS A 148 -13.28 6.83 0.08
CA LYS A 148 -13.92 8.10 -0.29
C LYS A 148 -12.96 9.28 -0.13
N GLU A 149 -12.20 9.34 0.95
CA GLU A 149 -11.22 10.40 1.20
C GLU A 149 -10.11 10.39 0.15
N GLN A 150 -9.59 9.20 -0.19
CA GLN A 150 -8.61 9.02 -1.26
C GLN A 150 -9.18 9.50 -2.61
N LYS A 151 -10.46 9.21 -2.90
CA LYS A 151 -11.13 9.68 -4.11
C LYS A 151 -11.17 11.20 -4.22
N GLU A 152 -11.53 11.87 -3.14
CA GLU A 152 -11.60 13.35 -3.14
C GLU A 152 -10.19 13.94 -3.28
N ARG A 153 -9.20 13.43 -2.55
CA ARG A 153 -7.79 13.83 -2.72
C ARG A 153 -7.29 13.71 -4.17
N VAL A 154 -7.58 12.59 -4.84
CA VAL A 154 -7.17 12.38 -6.24
C VAL A 154 -7.87 13.38 -7.18
N LYS A 155 -9.16 13.66 -6.97
CA LYS A 155 -9.90 14.65 -7.78
C LYS A 155 -9.35 16.05 -7.61
N GLU A 156 -8.96 16.45 -6.39
CA GLU A 156 -8.39 17.77 -6.11
C GLU A 156 -7.08 18.01 -6.87
N LYS A 157 -6.29 16.95 -7.09
CA LYS A 157 -5.05 17.00 -7.87
C LYS A 157 -5.26 17.07 -9.39
N MET A 158 -6.48 16.85 -9.89
CA MET A 158 -6.77 16.89 -11.32
C MET A 158 -6.76 18.33 -11.86
N PRO A 159 -6.23 18.56 -13.08
CA PRO A 159 -6.27 19.89 -13.69
C PRO A 159 -7.73 20.32 -13.91
N LYS A 160 -8.08 21.51 -13.40
CA LYS A 160 -9.40 22.12 -13.64
C LYS A 160 -9.59 22.28 -15.15
N LYS A 161 -10.65 21.67 -15.71
CA LYS A 161 -11.00 21.86 -17.13
C LYS A 161 -11.13 23.37 -17.39
N LYS A 162 -10.29 23.95 -18.26
CA LYS A 162 -10.53 25.28 -18.80
C LYS A 162 -11.92 25.26 -19.43
N LYS A 163 -12.85 26.07 -18.91
CA LYS A 163 -14.15 26.30 -19.57
C LYS A 163 -13.84 26.82 -20.97
N SER A 164 -14.09 26.03 -22.02
CA SER A 164 -14.04 26.55 -23.38
C SER A 164 -15.08 27.68 -23.45
N LYS A 165 -14.63 28.93 -23.63
CA LYS A 165 -15.54 30.02 -23.97
C LYS A 165 -16.26 29.60 -25.25
N ARG A 166 -17.56 29.26 -25.16
CA ARG A 166 -18.43 29.20 -26.34
C ARG A 166 -18.38 30.58 -26.96
N THR A 167 -17.65 30.73 -28.06
CA THR A 167 -17.74 31.89 -28.94
C THR A 167 -19.18 31.97 -29.43
N LYS A 168 -19.94 32.97 -28.97
CA LYS A 168 -21.23 33.34 -29.56
C LYS A 168 -20.93 33.95 -30.94
N THR A 169 -20.79 33.13 -31.97
CA THR A 169 -20.76 33.59 -33.36
C THR A 169 -22.17 33.97 -33.79
N GLY A 170 -22.42 35.28 -33.80
CA GLY A 170 -23.19 36.02 -34.81
C GLY A 170 -24.59 35.52 -35.19
N LYS A 171 -25.63 36.08 -34.54
CA LYS A 171 -26.89 36.40 -35.23
C LYS A 171 -26.95 37.92 -35.45
N LYS A 172 -26.37 38.37 -36.56
CA LYS A 172 -26.80 39.59 -37.25
C LYS A 172 -26.97 39.23 -38.72
N ALA A 173 -28.21 38.91 -39.10
CA ALA A 173 -28.65 38.99 -40.48
C ALA A 173 -29.98 39.75 -40.47
N LYS A 174 -29.92 40.97 -41.01
CA LYS A 174 -31.03 41.87 -41.31
C LYS A 174 -32.10 41.16 -42.14
N LYS A 175 -33.37 41.52 -41.94
CA LYS A 175 -34.25 41.78 -43.08
C LYS A 175 -35.01 43.09 -42.80
N LYS A 176 -34.81 44.02 -43.74
CA LYS A 176 -35.74 45.10 -44.06
C LYS A 176 -37.03 44.49 -44.59
#